data_AF-A0A261AM42-F1
#
_entry.id   AF-A0A261AM42-F1
#
_cell.length_a   1.000
_cell.length_b   1.000
_cell.length_c   1.000
_cell.angle_alpha   90.00
_cell.angle_beta   90.00
_cell.angle_gamma   90.00
#
_symmetry.space_group_name_H-M   'P 1'
#
loop_
_entity.id
_entity.type
_entity.pdbx_description
1 polymer ?
#
loop_
_entity_poly.entity_id
_entity_poly.type
_entity_poly.pdbx_seq_one_letter_code
_entity_poly.pdbx_strand_id
1 'polypeptide(L)'
;FDISADLQELSKTPVCVVCSGVKSILDIPKTVEYLETHSVNCVIEKNEDALETSDFILLDSNLPVPLMTKVLEIAKKHEKQGTVSTESYYFVWLEPTDIDKVKKVFATGLVDAVTATSPNANEFLEWAKLCQVAVDPSVVNSADSVLELIEKEKTRLLLNTSLFVVTLSNKGSAVVYRNNLGQLEFQSLPPPIQMDKIISVSGAGDSFNSGVIAGLTHNKTVVESLRIGQECARLTLQTTLSTSEAINSQLLK
;
A
#
# COMPACT_ATOMS: atom_id res chain seq x y z
N PHE A 1 -21.84 2.74 21.04
CA PHE A 1 -21.76 2.72 19.57
C PHE A 1 -20.38 3.23 19.23
N ASP A 2 -19.55 2.34 18.70
CA ASP A 2 -18.19 2.66 18.27
C ASP A 2 -18.17 2.42 16.76
N ILE A 3 -18.24 3.51 16.00
CA ILE A 3 -18.29 3.48 14.54
C ILE A 3 -17.11 4.33 14.09
N SER A 4 -16.19 3.72 13.37
CA SER A 4 -14.93 4.39 13.02
C SER A 4 -15.18 5.61 12.15
N ALA A 5 -14.53 6.72 12.47
CA ALA A 5 -14.51 7.94 11.67
C ALA A 5 -13.97 7.68 10.24
N ASP A 6 -13.18 6.62 10.07
CA ASP A 6 -12.60 6.19 8.79
C ASP A 6 -13.67 5.96 7.70
N LEU A 7 -14.88 5.56 8.09
CA LEU A 7 -15.95 5.20 7.14
C LEU A 7 -16.54 6.40 6.39
N GLN A 8 -16.60 7.56 7.04
CA GLN A 8 -17.07 8.79 6.40
C GLN A 8 -16.05 9.36 5.42
N GLU A 9 -14.75 9.15 5.66
CA GLU A 9 -13.69 9.61 4.76
C GLU A 9 -13.59 8.71 3.52
N LEU A 10 -13.76 7.39 3.69
CA LEU A 10 -13.84 6.45 2.57
C LEU A 10 -14.98 6.80 1.60
N SER A 11 -16.13 7.30 2.10
CA SER A 11 -17.26 7.69 1.25
C SER A 11 -16.99 8.85 0.28
N LYS A 12 -15.96 9.65 0.54
CA LYS A 12 -15.63 10.86 -0.24
C LYS A 12 -14.38 10.70 -1.10
N THR A 13 -13.72 9.54 -1.01
CA THR A 13 -12.46 9.26 -1.68
C THR A 13 -12.69 8.16 -2.71
N PRO A 14 -12.23 8.29 -3.98
CA PRO A 14 -12.41 7.27 -5.01
C PRO A 14 -11.48 6.06 -4.80
N VAL A 15 -11.61 5.40 -3.64
CA VAL A 15 -10.80 4.26 -3.20
C VAL A 15 -11.73 3.08 -2.92
N CYS A 16 -11.48 1.94 -3.55
CA CYS A 16 -12.07 0.67 -3.15
C CYS A 16 -11.15 -0.04 -2.17
N VAL A 17 -11.68 -0.38 -1.00
CA VAL A 17 -10.99 -1.21 -0.01
C VAL A 17 -11.50 -2.63 -0.12
N VAL A 18 -10.61 -3.58 -0.41
CA VAL A 18 -10.94 -5.00 -0.44
C VAL A 18 -10.34 -5.67 0.78
N CYS A 19 -11.17 -5.97 1.78
CA CYS A 19 -10.75 -6.60 3.02
C CYS A 19 -11.31 -8.00 3.21
N SER A 20 -10.64 -8.81 4.05
CA SER A 20 -11.06 -10.17 4.41
C SER A 20 -12.33 -10.25 5.27
N GLY A 21 -12.95 -9.10 5.56
CA GLY A 21 -14.14 -8.94 6.38
C GLY A 21 -13.88 -8.10 7.64
N VAL A 22 -14.92 -7.93 8.44
CA VAL A 22 -14.89 -7.24 9.74
C VAL A 22 -14.35 -8.17 10.84
N LYS A 23 -13.57 -7.62 11.80
CA LYS A 23 -13.15 -8.37 13.00
C LYS A 23 -14.39 -8.94 13.70
N SER A 24 -14.34 -10.21 14.12
CA SER A 24 -15.45 -10.98 14.70
C SER A 24 -16.06 -10.41 15.99
N ILE A 25 -15.51 -9.31 16.53
CA ILE A 25 -15.99 -8.60 17.72
C ILE A 25 -17.01 -7.50 17.39
N LEU A 26 -17.25 -7.22 16.11
CA LEU A 26 -18.17 -6.19 15.64
C LEU A 26 -19.50 -6.80 15.16
N ASP A 27 -20.59 -6.05 15.35
CA ASP A 27 -21.93 -6.40 14.84
C ASP A 27 -21.92 -6.28 13.30
N ILE A 28 -21.68 -7.41 12.64
CA ILE A 28 -21.43 -7.49 11.20
C ILE A 28 -22.59 -6.90 10.37
N PRO A 29 -23.87 -7.26 10.59
CA PRO A 29 -24.99 -6.66 9.87
C PRO A 29 -25.05 -5.13 10.00
N LYS A 30 -24.86 -4.59 11.21
CA LYS A 30 -24.91 -3.14 11.44
C LYS A 30 -23.71 -2.41 10.85
N THR A 31 -22.54 -3.06 10.82
CA THR A 31 -21.33 -2.49 10.21
C THR A 31 -21.51 -2.39 8.69
N VAL A 32 -22.05 -3.43 8.06
CA VAL A 32 -22.39 -3.42 6.63
C VAL A 32 -23.48 -2.40 6.32
N GLU A 33 -24.56 -2.35 7.09
CA GLU A 33 -25.64 -1.36 6.92
C GLU A 33 -25.12 0.08 7.04
N TYR A 34 -24.22 0.34 8.00
CA TYR A 34 -23.61 1.65 8.17
C TYR A 34 -22.69 2.04 7.01
N LEU A 35 -21.89 1.09 6.52
CA LEU A 35 -21.03 1.27 5.34
C LEU A 35 -21.85 1.55 4.08
N GLU A 36 -22.90 0.77 3.83
CA GLU A 36 -23.82 0.95 2.70
C GLU A 36 -24.55 2.30 2.78
N THR A 37 -24.96 2.73 3.98
CA THR A 37 -25.57 4.04 4.22
C THR A 37 -24.62 5.20 3.84
N HIS A 38 -23.31 4.97 3.88
CA HIS A 38 -22.28 5.93 3.48
C HIS A 38 -21.69 5.61 2.09
N SER A 39 -22.43 4.88 1.23
CA SER A 39 -21.98 4.55 -0.14
C SER A 39 -20.68 3.74 -0.22
N VAL A 40 -20.27 3.08 0.87
CA VAL A 40 -19.16 2.12 0.89
C VAL A 40 -19.74 0.72 0.70
N ASN A 41 -19.68 0.20 -0.52
CA ASN A 41 -20.26 -1.10 -0.86
C ASN A 41 -19.34 -2.25 -0.41
N CYS A 42 -19.79 -3.07 0.54
CA CYS A 42 -19.11 -4.30 0.95
C CYS A 42 -19.80 -5.52 0.32
N VAL A 43 -19.17 -6.16 -0.69
CA VAL A 43 -19.24 -7.60 -1.09
C VAL A 43 -18.63 -7.71 -2.49
N ILE A 44 -17.56 -8.51 -2.65
CA ILE A 44 -16.75 -8.59 -3.89
C ILE A 44 -17.52 -9.22 -5.08
N GLU A 45 -18.48 -10.11 -4.84
CA GLU A 45 -19.21 -10.80 -5.94
C GLU A 45 -20.44 -10.05 -6.47
N LYS A 46 -21.02 -9.14 -5.68
CA LYS A 46 -22.17 -8.33 -6.11
C LYS A 46 -21.79 -6.92 -6.58
N ASN A 47 -20.51 -6.55 -6.45
CA ASN A 47 -20.00 -5.21 -6.72
C ASN A 47 -18.76 -5.25 -7.63
N GLU A 48 -18.72 -6.16 -8.60
CA GLU A 48 -17.68 -6.17 -9.64
C GLU A 48 -17.57 -4.77 -10.25
N ASP A 49 -18.71 -4.17 -10.65
CA ASP A 49 -18.83 -2.79 -11.15
C ASP A 49 -18.15 -1.72 -10.25
N ALA A 50 -18.15 -1.89 -8.92
CA ALA A 50 -17.51 -0.94 -8.00
C ALA A 50 -15.98 -1.08 -7.99
N LEU A 51 -15.46 -2.30 -8.16
CA LEU A 51 -14.04 -2.50 -8.43
C LEU A 51 -13.71 -1.86 -9.78
N GLU A 52 -14.45 -2.20 -10.85
CA GLU A 52 -14.22 -1.73 -12.22
C GLU A 52 -14.14 -0.18 -12.33
N THR A 53 -14.91 0.53 -11.53
CA THR A 53 -15.00 2.01 -11.56
C THR A 53 -14.05 2.73 -10.60
N SER A 54 -13.26 2.00 -9.79
CA SER A 54 -12.37 2.59 -8.80
C SER A 54 -10.98 2.90 -9.36
N ASP A 55 -10.46 4.09 -9.05
CA ASP A 55 -9.10 4.51 -9.46
C ASP A 55 -8.01 3.88 -8.57
N PHE A 56 -8.35 3.55 -7.32
CA PHE A 56 -7.43 2.93 -6.34
C PHE A 56 -8.05 1.70 -5.70
N ILE A 57 -7.29 0.61 -5.64
CA ILE A 57 -7.61 -0.63 -4.92
C ILE A 57 -6.54 -0.87 -3.86
N LEU A 58 -6.95 -0.84 -2.59
CA LEU A 58 -6.11 -1.30 -1.49
C LEU A 58 -6.42 -2.77 -1.22
N LEU A 59 -5.42 -3.63 -1.41
CA LEU A 59 -5.59 -5.07 -1.27
C LEU A 59 -5.18 -5.53 0.13
N ASP A 60 -6.15 -5.95 0.94
CA ASP A 60 -5.89 -6.62 2.21
C ASP A 60 -5.23 -7.98 1.93
N SER A 61 -4.02 -8.13 2.44
CA SER A 61 -3.21 -9.33 2.26
C SER A 61 -3.69 -10.52 3.11
N ASN A 62 -4.72 -10.34 3.95
CA ASN A 62 -5.42 -11.43 4.63
C ASN A 62 -6.39 -12.22 3.72
N LEU A 63 -6.71 -11.72 2.53
CA LEU A 63 -7.61 -12.40 1.59
C LEU A 63 -7.12 -13.83 1.27
N PRO A 64 -8.04 -14.81 1.12
CA PRO A 64 -7.70 -16.12 0.56
C PRO A 64 -7.16 -15.99 -0.87
N VAL A 65 -6.22 -16.85 -1.27
CA VAL A 65 -5.60 -16.81 -2.60
C VAL A 65 -6.63 -16.74 -3.75
N PRO A 66 -7.71 -17.56 -3.78
CA PRO A 66 -8.68 -17.48 -4.87
C PRO A 66 -9.38 -16.12 -4.98
N LEU A 67 -9.62 -15.46 -3.85
CA LEU A 67 -10.25 -14.14 -3.82
C LEU A 67 -9.28 -13.05 -4.27
N MET A 68 -8.03 -13.14 -3.81
CA MET A 68 -6.95 -12.27 -4.28
C MET A 68 -6.73 -12.41 -5.78
N THR A 69 -6.72 -13.64 -6.31
CA THR A 69 -6.65 -13.90 -7.75
C THR A 69 -7.77 -13.18 -8.50
N LYS A 70 -9.03 -13.32 -8.06
CA LYS A 70 -10.17 -12.65 -8.72
C LYS A 70 -10.04 -11.13 -8.72
N VAL A 71 -9.60 -10.53 -7.61
CA VAL A 71 -9.37 -9.07 -7.51
C VAL A 71 -8.27 -8.63 -8.48
N LEU A 72 -7.16 -9.37 -8.54
CA LEU A 72 -6.05 -9.06 -9.45
C LEU A 72 -6.42 -9.30 -10.93
N GLU A 73 -7.25 -10.30 -11.24
CA GLU A 73 -7.79 -10.53 -12.59
C GLU A 73 -8.66 -9.35 -13.06
N ILE A 74 -9.57 -8.88 -12.19
CA ILE A 74 -10.39 -7.70 -12.45
C ILE A 74 -9.47 -6.50 -12.69
N ALA A 75 -8.51 -6.26 -11.78
CA ALA A 75 -7.59 -5.15 -11.92
C ALA A 75 -6.77 -5.18 -13.22
N LYS A 76 -6.28 -6.37 -13.60
CA LYS A 76 -5.51 -6.57 -14.85
C LYS A 76 -6.36 -6.41 -16.10
N LYS A 77 -7.62 -6.83 -16.07
CA LYS A 77 -8.57 -6.66 -17.20
C LYS A 77 -8.93 -5.19 -17.42
N HIS A 78 -8.94 -4.40 -16.36
CA HIS A 78 -9.27 -2.97 -16.36
C HIS A 78 -8.05 -2.04 -16.39
N GLU A 79 -6.83 -2.60 -16.46
CA GLU A 79 -5.65 -1.88 -16.96
C GLU A 79 -5.99 -1.41 -18.38
N LYS A 80 -6.53 -0.18 -18.47
CA LYS A 80 -7.32 0.28 -19.61
C LYS A 80 -6.59 -0.03 -20.92
N GLN A 81 -7.33 -0.63 -21.85
CA GLN A 81 -7.09 -0.50 -23.28
C GLN A 81 -7.11 0.99 -23.64
N GLY A 82 -5.98 1.67 -23.43
CA GLY A 82 -5.86 3.11 -23.53
C GLY A 82 -4.40 3.52 -23.51
N THR A 83 -4.01 4.24 -24.56
CA THR A 83 -2.67 4.80 -24.78
C THR A 83 -2.20 5.63 -23.59
N VAL A 84 -0.90 5.54 -23.30
CA VAL A 84 -0.13 6.36 -22.35
C VAL A 84 -0.61 7.83 -22.34
N SER A 85 -1.47 8.16 -21.39
CA SER A 85 -1.68 9.52 -20.90
C SER A 85 -1.83 9.43 -19.38
N THR A 86 -1.07 10.27 -18.72
CA THR A 86 -0.63 10.29 -17.32
C THR A 86 -1.70 10.31 -16.21
N GLU A 87 -2.94 9.90 -16.45
CA GLU A 87 -4.07 10.19 -15.55
C GLU A 87 -5.06 9.02 -15.32
N SER A 88 -4.70 7.77 -15.63
CA SER A 88 -5.55 6.63 -15.27
C SER A 88 -4.73 5.36 -15.07
N TYR A 89 -4.00 5.31 -13.96
CA TYR A 89 -3.48 4.03 -13.48
C TYR A 89 -4.52 3.42 -12.56
N TYR A 90 -4.96 2.23 -12.91
CA TYR A 90 -5.62 1.34 -11.97
C TYR A 90 -4.59 1.00 -10.89
N PHE A 91 -4.72 1.60 -9.70
CA PHE A 91 -3.67 1.55 -8.69
C PHE A 91 -3.96 0.46 -7.67
N VAL A 92 -3.32 -0.70 -7.80
CA VAL A 92 -3.36 -1.79 -6.82
C VAL A 92 -2.20 -1.64 -5.84
N TRP A 93 -2.48 -1.24 -4.60
CA TRP A 93 -1.51 -1.22 -3.51
C TRP A 93 -1.57 -2.53 -2.72
N LEU A 94 -0.44 -3.23 -2.63
CA LEU A 94 -0.23 -4.37 -1.73
C LEU A 94 0.68 -4.00 -0.56
N GLU A 95 0.13 -4.04 0.65
CA GLU A 95 0.90 -4.03 1.89
C GLU A 95 0.98 -5.46 2.43
N PRO A 96 2.13 -6.16 2.32
CA PRO A 96 2.19 -7.58 2.63
C PRO A 96 1.98 -7.87 4.11
N THR A 97 2.45 -7.03 5.04
CA THR A 97 2.37 -7.20 6.52
C THR A 97 2.97 -8.49 7.13
N ASP A 98 3.19 -9.55 6.35
CA ASP A 98 3.88 -10.78 6.75
C ASP A 98 4.45 -11.54 5.53
N ILE A 99 5.48 -12.37 5.76
CA ILE A 99 6.13 -13.21 4.76
C ILE A 99 5.15 -14.17 4.06
N ASP A 100 4.23 -14.80 4.79
CA ASP A 100 3.27 -15.73 4.21
C ASP A 100 2.30 -15.05 3.27
N LYS A 101 2.06 -13.76 3.48
CA LYS A 101 1.20 -12.95 2.63
C LYS A 101 1.90 -12.53 1.34
N VAL A 102 3.22 -12.33 1.38
CA VAL A 102 4.04 -12.25 0.15
C VAL A 102 3.85 -13.53 -0.67
N LYS A 103 4.00 -14.71 -0.05
CA LYS A 103 3.82 -16.00 -0.77
C LYS A 103 2.42 -16.13 -1.36
N LYS A 104 1.38 -15.65 -0.67
CA LYS A 104 -0.01 -15.69 -1.18
C LYS A 104 -0.16 -14.91 -2.48
N VAL A 105 0.36 -13.67 -2.56
CA VAL A 105 0.23 -12.89 -3.80
C VAL A 105 0.97 -13.56 -4.96
N PHE A 106 2.15 -14.13 -4.72
CA PHE A 106 2.88 -14.88 -5.75
C PHE A 106 2.13 -16.15 -6.16
N ALA A 107 1.45 -16.83 -5.23
CA ALA A 107 0.65 -18.02 -5.52
C ALA A 107 -0.56 -17.73 -6.42
N THR A 108 -0.99 -16.47 -6.56
CA THR A 108 -2.03 -16.09 -7.54
C THR A 108 -1.56 -16.21 -8.98
N GLY A 109 -0.25 -16.17 -9.24
CA GLY A 109 0.32 -16.06 -10.59
C GLY A 109 0.14 -14.68 -11.23
N LEU A 110 -0.40 -13.69 -10.50
CA LEU A 110 -0.76 -12.36 -10.99
C LEU A 110 -0.10 -11.24 -10.17
N VAL A 111 1.07 -11.52 -9.57
CA VAL A 111 1.84 -10.52 -8.82
C VAL A 111 2.23 -9.31 -9.70
N ASP A 112 2.28 -9.49 -11.02
CA ASP A 112 2.52 -8.43 -12.00
C ASP A 112 1.34 -7.45 -12.15
N ALA A 113 0.17 -7.74 -11.58
CA ALA A 113 -0.95 -6.79 -11.48
C ALA A 113 -0.83 -5.83 -10.29
N VAL A 114 0.15 -6.05 -9.38
CA VAL A 114 0.42 -5.14 -8.26
C VAL A 114 1.23 -3.94 -8.74
N THR A 115 0.59 -2.77 -8.74
CA THR A 115 1.20 -1.52 -9.20
C THR A 115 1.94 -0.76 -8.09
N ALA A 116 1.66 -1.05 -6.82
CA ALA A 116 2.41 -0.52 -5.70
C ALA A 116 2.56 -1.53 -4.57
N THR A 117 3.71 -1.54 -3.90
CA THR A 117 3.91 -2.38 -2.72
C THR A 117 4.89 -1.76 -1.73
N SER A 118 4.72 -2.08 -0.45
CA SER A 118 5.46 -1.47 0.65
C SER A 118 6.08 -2.48 1.63
N PRO A 119 6.76 -3.56 1.18
CA PRO A 119 7.29 -4.59 2.06
C PRO A 119 8.27 -4.04 3.11
N ASN A 120 8.29 -4.65 4.29
CA ASN A 120 9.42 -4.48 5.20
C ASN A 120 10.65 -5.29 4.75
N ALA A 121 11.77 -5.13 5.45
CA ALA A 121 13.03 -5.82 5.16
C ALA A 121 12.88 -7.34 4.95
N ASN A 122 12.15 -8.03 5.83
CA ASN A 122 12.02 -9.49 5.76
C ASN A 122 11.12 -9.93 4.59
N GLU A 123 10.03 -9.19 4.37
CA GLU A 123 9.13 -9.39 3.23
C GLU A 123 9.83 -9.14 1.90
N PHE A 124 10.69 -8.12 1.83
CA PHE A 124 11.49 -7.83 0.63
C PHE A 124 12.47 -8.96 0.31
N LEU A 125 13.12 -9.55 1.33
CA LEU A 125 14.00 -10.70 1.13
C LEU A 125 13.23 -11.92 0.58
N GLU A 126 12.03 -12.19 1.09
CA GLU A 126 11.19 -13.26 0.54
C GLU A 126 10.68 -12.92 -0.87
N TRP A 127 10.30 -11.66 -1.13
CA TRP A 127 9.91 -11.17 -2.46
C TRP A 127 11.03 -11.41 -3.47
N ALA A 128 12.26 -11.00 -3.14
CA ALA A 128 13.41 -11.18 -4.00
C ALA A 128 13.69 -12.66 -4.29
N LYS A 129 13.59 -13.51 -3.27
CA LYS A 129 13.72 -14.97 -3.41
C LYS A 129 12.63 -15.57 -4.31
N LEU A 130 11.38 -15.13 -4.20
CA LEU A 130 10.27 -15.58 -5.06
C LEU A 130 10.44 -15.08 -6.50
N CYS A 131 11.04 -13.91 -6.70
CA CYS A 131 11.53 -13.42 -8.00
C CYS A 131 12.80 -14.14 -8.49
N GLN A 132 13.28 -15.15 -7.74
CA GLN A 132 14.48 -15.96 -7.99
C GLN A 132 15.78 -15.13 -7.99
N VAL A 133 15.79 -13.96 -7.35
CA VAL A 133 16.96 -13.12 -7.18
C VAL A 133 17.78 -13.61 -6.00
N ALA A 134 19.07 -13.88 -6.21
CA ALA A 134 19.97 -14.26 -5.14
C ALA A 134 20.34 -13.01 -4.33
N VAL A 135 20.08 -13.05 -3.02
CA VAL A 135 20.26 -11.90 -2.13
C VAL A 135 21.04 -12.30 -0.89
N ASP A 136 22.08 -11.54 -0.57
CA ASP A 136 22.71 -11.57 0.75
C ASP A 136 21.80 -10.82 1.73
N PRO A 137 21.35 -11.43 2.85
CA PRO A 137 20.48 -10.77 3.83
C PRO A 137 21.04 -9.46 4.39
N SER A 138 22.36 -9.22 4.30
CA SER A 138 22.95 -7.94 4.69
C SER A 138 22.53 -6.76 3.81
N VAL A 139 21.91 -6.99 2.64
CA VAL A 139 21.43 -5.92 1.76
C VAL A 139 20.44 -4.98 2.46
N VAL A 140 19.61 -5.51 3.37
CA VAL A 140 18.61 -4.72 4.12
C VAL A 140 19.23 -3.95 5.30
N ASN A 141 20.56 -3.84 5.35
CA ASN A 141 21.25 -3.01 6.34
C ASN A 141 21.26 -1.52 6.00
N SER A 142 21.00 -1.15 4.74
CA SER A 142 20.83 0.25 4.35
C SER A 142 19.84 0.39 3.19
N ALA A 143 19.20 1.55 3.09
CA ALA A 143 18.32 1.85 1.95
C ALA A 143 19.11 1.87 0.63
N ASP A 144 20.33 2.42 0.65
CA ASP A 144 21.18 2.52 -0.54
C ASP A 144 21.53 1.14 -1.10
N SER A 145 21.92 0.18 -0.26
CA SER A 145 22.19 -1.20 -0.68
C SER A 145 20.95 -1.89 -1.28
N VAL A 146 19.76 -1.63 -0.74
CA VAL A 146 18.50 -2.12 -1.31
C VAL A 146 18.23 -1.49 -2.67
N LEU A 147 18.43 -0.18 -2.81
CA LEU A 147 18.25 0.52 -4.09
C LEU A 147 19.22 0.01 -5.15
N GLU A 148 20.49 -0.20 -4.81
CA GLU A 148 21.50 -0.77 -5.72
C GLU A 148 21.09 -2.18 -6.21
N LEU A 149 20.58 -3.03 -5.31
CA LEU A 149 20.06 -4.34 -5.68
C LEU A 149 18.83 -4.23 -6.61
N ILE A 150 17.89 -3.34 -6.27
CA ILE A 150 16.70 -3.13 -7.10
C ILE A 150 17.10 -2.62 -8.48
N GLU A 151 18.04 -1.67 -8.57
CA GLU A 151 18.51 -1.15 -9.86
C GLU A 151 19.15 -2.26 -10.72
N LYS A 152 19.97 -3.11 -10.11
CA LYS A 152 20.62 -4.24 -10.78
C LYS A 152 19.63 -5.30 -11.28
N GLU A 153 18.60 -5.61 -10.49
CA GLU A 153 17.65 -6.71 -10.75
C GLU A 153 16.23 -6.18 -11.09
N LYS A 154 16.10 -4.94 -11.54
CA LYS A 154 14.83 -4.21 -11.72
C LYS A 154 13.78 -4.95 -12.54
N THR A 155 14.20 -5.65 -13.59
CA THR A 155 13.30 -6.43 -14.45
C THR A 155 12.59 -7.55 -13.68
N ARG A 156 13.22 -8.09 -12.64
CA ARG A 156 12.70 -9.22 -11.86
C ARG A 156 12.02 -8.76 -10.58
N LEU A 157 12.56 -7.74 -9.93
CA LEU A 157 12.07 -7.26 -8.64
C LEU A 157 10.86 -6.33 -8.78
N LEU A 158 10.88 -5.40 -9.74
CA LEU A 158 9.83 -4.39 -9.87
C LEU A 158 8.63 -4.89 -10.67
N LEU A 159 8.78 -5.89 -11.55
CA LEU A 159 7.71 -6.36 -12.43
C LEU A 159 7.05 -5.16 -13.15
N ASN A 160 5.75 -4.91 -12.91
CA ASN A 160 5.02 -3.74 -13.42
C ASN A 160 4.79 -2.65 -12.36
N THR A 161 5.38 -2.77 -11.18
CA THR A 161 5.19 -1.84 -10.07
C THR A 161 5.66 -0.42 -10.43
N SER A 162 4.79 0.55 -10.19
CA SER A 162 4.99 1.99 -10.36
C SER A 162 5.49 2.67 -9.09
N LEU A 163 5.28 2.07 -7.92
CA LEU A 163 5.80 2.53 -6.62
C LEU A 163 6.19 1.33 -5.74
N PHE A 164 7.47 1.19 -5.41
CA PHE A 164 8.00 0.12 -4.57
C PHE A 164 8.72 0.74 -3.37
N VAL A 165 8.22 0.49 -2.17
CA VAL A 165 8.78 1.02 -0.92
C VAL A 165 9.28 -0.13 -0.05
N VAL A 166 10.58 -0.21 0.21
CA VAL A 166 11.13 -1.15 1.20
C VAL A 166 11.37 -0.43 2.50
N THR A 167 10.61 -0.76 3.55
CA THR A 167 10.78 -0.16 4.88
C THR A 167 11.86 -0.90 5.68
N LEU A 168 12.82 -0.16 6.23
CA LEU A 168 14.00 -0.70 6.91
C LEU A 168 14.06 -0.26 8.38
N SER A 169 12.89 -0.12 9.03
CA SER A 169 12.77 0.31 10.43
C SER A 169 13.53 1.62 10.67
N ASN A 170 14.49 1.63 11.60
CA ASN A 170 15.28 2.79 11.97
C ASN A 170 16.35 3.21 10.94
N LYS A 171 16.45 2.51 9.81
CA LYS A 171 17.35 2.87 8.70
C LYS A 171 16.64 3.69 7.62
N GLY A 172 15.34 3.94 7.78
CA GLY A 172 14.53 4.65 6.80
C GLY A 172 13.89 3.72 5.79
N SER A 173 13.75 4.17 4.54
CA SER A 173 13.13 3.38 3.47
C SER A 173 13.84 3.56 2.13
N ALA A 174 13.93 2.48 1.36
CA ALA A 174 14.32 2.54 -0.05
C ALA A 174 13.06 2.68 -0.90
N VAL A 175 12.99 3.70 -1.75
CA VAL A 175 11.82 3.97 -2.60
C VAL A 175 12.23 3.99 -4.06
N VAL A 176 11.50 3.24 -4.88
CA VAL A 176 11.60 3.28 -6.34
C VAL A 176 10.24 3.62 -6.91
N TYR A 177 10.16 4.60 -7.80
CA TYR A 177 8.89 4.99 -8.40
C TYR A 177 9.05 5.44 -9.86
N ARG A 178 7.96 5.46 -10.61
CA ARG A 178 7.93 6.04 -11.97
C ARG A 178 7.53 7.50 -11.91
N ASN A 179 8.34 8.38 -12.48
CA ASN A 179 8.01 9.80 -12.63
C ASN A 179 6.97 10.02 -13.75
N ASN A 180 6.53 11.26 -13.95
CA ASN A 180 5.52 11.61 -14.96
C ASN A 180 5.96 11.33 -16.41
N LEU A 181 7.25 11.08 -16.65
CA LEU A 181 7.81 10.66 -17.95
C LEU A 181 7.93 9.13 -18.08
N GLY A 182 7.46 8.38 -17.07
CA GLY A 182 7.57 6.92 -17.01
C GLY A 182 8.95 6.39 -16.63
N GLN A 183 9.90 7.27 -16.30
CA GLN A 183 11.26 6.89 -15.92
C GLN A 183 11.32 6.47 -14.45
N LEU A 184 12.17 5.48 -14.15
CA LEU A 184 12.39 5.02 -12.78
C LEU A 184 13.29 6.01 -12.04
N GLU A 185 12.81 6.44 -10.87
CA GLU A 185 13.52 7.25 -9.90
C GLU A 185 13.80 6.42 -8.65
N PHE A 186 14.97 6.63 -8.05
CA PHE A 186 15.45 5.90 -6.87
C PHE A 186 15.73 6.91 -5.76
N GLN A 187 15.13 6.71 -4.61
CA GLN A 187 15.21 7.65 -3.49
C GLN A 187 15.29 6.91 -2.16
N SER A 188 16.30 7.27 -1.36
CA SER A 188 16.34 6.91 0.05
C SER A 188 15.56 7.93 0.88
N LEU A 189 14.73 7.45 1.78
CA LEU A 189 14.00 8.27 2.75
C LEU A 189 14.60 8.03 4.14
N PRO A 190 14.94 9.09 4.91
CA PRO A 190 15.43 8.92 6.27
C PRO A 190 14.32 8.39 7.20
N PRO A 191 14.68 7.86 8.39
CA PRO A 191 13.71 7.57 9.43
C PRO A 191 12.87 8.82 9.73
N PRO A 192 11.54 8.68 9.88
CA PRO A 192 10.64 9.83 10.10
C PRO A 192 10.91 10.55 11.43
N ILE A 193 11.46 9.83 12.42
CA ILE A 193 11.82 10.38 13.72
C ILE A 193 13.05 9.67 14.31
N GLN A 194 13.73 10.32 15.25
CA GLN A 194 14.84 9.73 16.01
C GLN A 194 14.33 8.65 16.97
N MET A 195 15.11 7.57 17.15
CA MET A 195 14.70 6.37 17.90
C MET A 195 14.31 6.64 19.36
N ASP A 196 14.97 7.59 20.01
CA ASP A 196 14.69 8.00 21.39
C ASP A 196 13.35 8.71 21.58
N LYS A 197 12.71 9.12 20.48
CA LYS A 197 11.40 9.80 20.47
C LYS A 197 10.24 8.88 20.10
N ILE A 198 10.51 7.60 19.81
CA ILE A 198 9.49 6.61 19.46
C ILE A 198 8.80 6.13 20.73
N ILE A 199 7.47 6.23 20.75
CA ILE A 199 6.61 5.67 21.81
C ILE A 199 6.14 4.26 21.42
N SER A 200 5.70 4.07 20.18
CA SER A 200 5.24 2.79 19.64
C SER A 200 5.55 2.70 18.15
N VAL A 201 5.78 1.50 17.64
CA VAL A 201 5.94 1.24 16.19
C VAL A 201 4.65 0.74 15.52
N SER A 202 3.62 0.46 16.33
CA SER A 202 2.35 -0.11 15.85
C SER A 202 1.65 0.86 14.90
N GLY A 203 1.30 0.39 13.70
CA GLY A 203 0.56 1.16 12.71
C GLY A 203 1.32 2.31 12.03
N ALA A 204 2.63 2.45 12.28
CA ALA A 204 3.46 3.46 11.61
C ALA A 204 3.57 3.22 10.09
N GLY A 205 3.68 1.96 9.67
CA GLY A 205 3.67 1.56 8.25
C GLY A 205 2.31 1.82 7.60
N ASP A 206 1.22 1.46 8.27
CA ASP A 206 -0.14 1.75 7.79
C ASP A 206 -0.37 3.26 7.63
N SER A 207 0.02 4.04 8.64
CA SER A 207 -0.06 5.52 8.60
C SER A 207 0.79 6.11 7.48
N PHE A 208 1.99 5.57 7.23
CA PHE A 208 2.82 5.95 6.09
C PHE A 208 2.08 5.72 4.77
N ASN A 209 1.61 4.48 4.55
CA ASN A 209 0.93 4.09 3.32
C ASN A 209 -0.35 4.91 3.09
N SER A 210 -1.16 5.10 4.13
CA SER A 210 -2.37 5.93 4.07
C SER A 210 -2.05 7.38 3.70
N GLY A 211 -0.99 7.97 4.26
CA GLY A 211 -0.55 9.32 3.90
C GLY A 211 -0.09 9.42 2.44
N VAL A 212 0.62 8.41 1.93
CA VAL A 212 1.03 8.36 0.51
C VAL A 212 -0.21 8.25 -0.39
N ILE A 213 -1.11 7.31 -0.10
CA ILE A 213 -2.35 7.13 -0.87
C ILE A 213 -3.18 8.42 -0.86
N ALA A 214 -3.34 9.06 0.30
CA ALA A 214 -4.08 10.31 0.42
C ALA A 214 -3.45 11.44 -0.42
N GLY A 215 -2.12 11.56 -0.43
CA GLY A 215 -1.45 12.52 -1.31
C GLY A 215 -1.73 12.24 -2.79
N LEU A 216 -1.64 10.98 -3.21
CA LEU A 216 -1.89 10.57 -4.59
C LEU A 216 -3.35 10.83 -5.01
N THR A 217 -4.33 10.54 -4.16
CA THR A 217 -5.76 10.81 -4.44
C THR A 217 -6.08 12.31 -4.50
N HIS A 218 -5.21 13.17 -3.92
CA HIS A 218 -5.29 14.63 -4.01
C HIS A 218 -4.37 15.22 -5.10
N ASN A 219 -3.99 14.43 -6.11
CA ASN A 219 -3.16 14.86 -7.24
C ASN A 219 -1.77 15.42 -6.86
N LYS A 220 -1.22 15.01 -5.71
CA LYS A 220 0.17 15.30 -5.37
C LYS A 220 1.11 14.44 -6.19
N THR A 221 2.32 14.94 -6.42
CA THR A 221 3.41 14.11 -6.96
C THR A 221 3.78 12.99 -6.00
N VAL A 222 4.36 11.90 -6.49
CA VAL A 222 4.85 10.80 -5.63
C VAL A 222 5.76 11.31 -4.51
N VAL A 223 6.65 12.27 -4.82
CA VAL A 223 7.57 12.85 -3.82
C VAL A 223 6.82 13.62 -2.72
N GLU A 224 5.80 14.40 -3.08
CA GLU A 224 4.96 15.10 -2.10
C GLU A 224 4.16 14.11 -1.25
N SER A 225 3.58 13.08 -1.88
CA SER A 225 2.86 12.01 -1.19
C SER A 225 3.75 11.23 -0.21
N LEU A 226 5.00 10.94 -0.57
CA LEU A 226 5.97 10.32 0.33
C LEU A 226 6.28 11.19 1.55
N ARG A 227 6.33 12.52 1.40
CA ARG A 227 6.51 13.44 2.54
C ARG A 227 5.30 13.43 3.47
N ILE A 228 4.08 13.42 2.91
CA ILE A 228 2.85 13.28 3.69
C ILE A 228 2.87 11.95 4.47
N GLY A 229 3.21 10.85 3.80
CA GLY A 229 3.38 9.54 4.43
C GLY A 229 4.40 9.55 5.57
N GLN A 230 5.59 10.14 5.37
CA GLN A 230 6.59 10.26 6.44
C GLN A 230 6.07 11.04 7.64
N GLU A 231 5.31 12.11 7.41
CA GLU A 231 4.74 12.92 8.50
C GLU A 231 3.63 12.17 9.25
N CYS A 232 2.76 11.44 8.56
CA CYS A 232 1.78 10.54 9.17
C CYS A 232 2.48 9.47 10.04
N ALA A 233 3.52 8.82 9.51
CA ALA A 233 4.31 7.85 10.27
C ALA A 233 4.97 8.50 11.49
N ARG A 234 5.54 9.69 11.34
CA ARG A 234 6.18 10.46 12.41
C ARG A 234 5.20 10.70 13.56
N LEU A 235 3.99 11.16 13.26
CA LEU A 235 2.95 11.42 14.25
C LEU A 235 2.48 10.13 14.95
N THR A 236 2.31 9.04 14.20
CA THR A 236 1.88 7.74 14.76
C THR A 236 2.97 7.11 15.64
N LEU A 237 4.24 7.26 15.30
CA LEU A 237 5.35 6.78 16.14
C LEU A 237 5.42 7.45 17.52
N GLN A 238 4.79 8.62 17.68
CA GLN A 238 4.77 9.41 18.92
C GLN A 238 3.51 9.19 19.76
N THR A 239 2.76 8.12 19.53
CA THR A 239 1.59 7.76 20.32
C THR A 239 1.56 6.26 20.60
N THR A 240 0.76 5.82 21.56
CA THR A 240 0.47 4.40 21.81
C THR A 240 -0.61 3.84 20.87
N LEU A 241 -1.33 4.71 20.17
CA LEU A 241 -2.38 4.35 19.22
C LEU A 241 -1.79 3.83 17.90
N SER A 242 -2.53 2.99 17.18
CA SER A 242 -2.14 2.51 15.83
C SER A 242 -2.22 3.60 14.76
N THR A 243 -2.95 4.69 15.03
CA THR A 243 -3.04 5.87 14.18
C THR A 243 -3.05 7.09 15.09
N SER A 244 -2.27 8.12 14.76
CA SER A 244 -2.26 9.36 15.55
C SER A 244 -3.49 10.21 15.30
N GLU A 245 -4.13 10.67 16.37
CA GLU A 245 -5.23 11.65 16.33
C GLU A 245 -4.76 13.03 15.80
N ALA A 246 -3.45 13.27 15.75
CA ALA A 246 -2.90 14.50 15.17
C ALA A 246 -2.96 14.52 13.62
N ILE A 247 -3.13 13.35 12.99
CA ILE A 247 -3.33 13.26 11.54
C ILE A 247 -4.70 13.85 11.22
N ASN A 248 -4.71 14.89 10.39
CA ASN A 248 -5.92 15.63 10.05
C ASN A 248 -6.00 15.91 8.55
N SER A 249 -7.16 16.35 8.08
CA SER A 249 -7.41 16.57 6.65
C SER A 249 -6.54 17.65 6.01
N GLN A 250 -5.97 18.58 6.78
CA GLN A 250 -5.04 19.58 6.25
C GLN A 250 -3.67 18.97 5.95
N LEU A 251 -3.24 17.99 6.74
CA LEU A 251 -2.00 17.25 6.50
C LEU A 251 -2.08 16.36 5.24
N LEU A 252 -3.27 15.81 4.97
CA LEU A 252 -3.51 14.85 3.89
C LEU A 252 -3.80 15.48 2.52
N LYS A 253 -3.88 16.82 2.44
CA LYS A 253 -4.24 17.61 1.26
C LYS A 253 -3.09 18.42 0.68
#